data_AF-A0A645G2N4-F1
#
_entry.id   AF-A0A645G2N4-F1
#
_cell.length_a   1.000
_cell.length_b   1.000
_cell.length_c   1.000
_cell.angle_alpha   90.00
_cell.angle_beta   90.00
_cell.angle_gamma   90.00
#
_symmetry.space_group_name_H-M   'P 1'
#
loop_
_entity.id
_entity.type
_entity.pdbx_description
1 polymer ?
#
loop_
_entity_poly.entity_id
_entity_poly.type
_entity_poly.pdbx_seq_one_letter_code
_entity_poly.pdbx_strand_id
1 'polypeptide(L)'
;MKRDEEAAAVYESMLNLNSKNAQTWFSLLQVYFAKQEYDKVISIADRAIEATEDNLIFHFYKGVTYELMESFPKALTTHKNTLTLFK
;
A
#
# COMPACT_ATOMS: atom_id res chain seq x y z
N MET A 1 14.36 -12.88 -3.80
CA MET A 1 13.67 -13.89 -2.95
C MET A 1 14.09 -13.77 -1.48
N LYS A 2 15.27 -14.24 -1.05
CA LYS A 2 15.69 -14.14 0.39
C LYS A 2 15.88 -12.69 0.89
N ARG A 3 16.53 -11.85 0.09
CA ARG A 3 16.80 -10.44 0.43
C ARG A 3 15.53 -9.59 0.53
N ASP A 4 14.50 -9.93 -0.24
CA ASP A 4 13.24 -9.17 -0.27
C ASP A 4 12.39 -9.48 0.97
N GLU A 5 12.41 -10.73 1.44
CA GLU A 5 11.76 -11.14 2.70
C GLU A 5 12.46 -10.55 3.92
N GLU A 6 13.80 -10.55 3.93
CA GLU A 6 14.58 -9.87 4.96
C GLU A 6 14.30 -8.35 4.96
N ALA A 7 14.23 -7.71 3.79
CA ALA A 7 13.89 -6.30 3.68
C ALA A 7 12.47 -6.01 4.20
N ALA A 8 11.48 -6.83 3.85
CA ALA A 8 10.11 -6.69 4.35
C ALA A 8 10.06 -6.79 5.88
N ALA A 9 10.77 -7.75 6.48
CA ALA A 9 10.85 -7.89 7.94
C ALA A 9 11.49 -6.67 8.61
N VAL A 10 12.54 -6.10 8.00
CA VAL A 10 13.16 -4.85 8.49
C VAL A 10 12.17 -3.70 8.41
N TYR A 11 11.45 -3.52 7.30
CA TYR A 11 10.46 -2.46 7.17
C TYR A 11 9.31 -2.62 8.17
N GLU A 12 8.81 -3.83 8.41
CA GLU A 12 7.81 -4.09 9.45
C GLU A 12 8.33 -3.70 10.84
N SER A 13 9.60 -4.01 11.16
CA SER A 13 10.21 -3.57 12.43
C SER A 13 10.30 -2.04 12.54
N MET A 14 10.58 -1.35 11.44
CA MET A 14 10.62 0.12 11.40
C MET A 14 9.22 0.73 11.59
N LEU A 15 8.18 0.10 11.05
CA LEU A 15 6.79 0.51 11.25
C LEU A 15 6.30 0.28 12.68
N ASN A 16 6.84 -0.72 13.38
CA ASN A 16 6.59 -0.89 14.81
C ASN A 16 7.19 0.26 15.65
N LEU A 17 8.29 0.88 15.19
CA LEU A 17 8.91 2.02 15.84
C LEU A 17 8.22 3.34 15.48
N ASN A 18 7.83 3.51 14.21
CA ASN A 18 7.09 4.67 13.73
C ASN A 18 6.08 4.26 12.66
N SER A 19 4.85 4.01 13.10
CA SER A 19 3.76 3.57 12.23
C SER A 19 3.31 4.64 11.23
N LYS A 20 3.66 5.92 11.45
CA LYS A 20 3.28 7.02 10.55
C LYS A 20 4.31 7.30 9.46
N ASN A 21 5.41 6.53 9.39
CA ASN A 21 6.44 6.74 8.39
C ASN A 21 5.98 6.24 7.01
N ALA A 22 5.49 7.17 6.19
CA ALA A 22 5.02 6.86 4.83
C ALA A 22 6.11 6.27 3.92
N GLN A 23 7.37 6.67 4.08
CA GLN A 23 8.45 6.13 3.25
C GLN A 23 8.67 4.64 3.53
N THR A 24 8.61 4.22 4.79
CA THR A 24 8.73 2.81 5.18
C THR A 24 7.56 1.99 4.65
N TRP A 25 6.33 2.50 4.76
CA TRP A 25 5.15 1.86 4.14
C TRP A 25 5.32 1.69 2.63
N PHE A 26 5.79 2.73 1.94
CA PHE A 26 6.03 2.70 0.51
C PHE A 26 7.09 1.67 0.12
N SER A 27 8.21 1.61 0.84
CA SER A 27 9.25 0.60 0.61
C SER A 27 8.75 -0.82 0.86
N LEU A 28 7.95 -1.05 1.90
CA LEU A 28 7.32 -2.34 2.15
C LEU A 28 6.35 -2.72 1.01
N LEU A 29 5.52 -1.78 0.56
CA LEU A 29 4.58 -1.98 -0.54
C LEU A 29 5.31 -2.34 -1.84
N GLN A 30 6.40 -1.64 -2.17
CA GLN A 30 7.19 -1.88 -3.38
C GLN A 30 7.79 -3.30 -3.45
N VAL A 31 8.19 -3.87 -2.30
CA VAL A 31 8.71 -5.25 -2.25
C VAL A 31 7.69 -6.24 -2.82
N TYR A 32 6.42 -6.13 -2.39
CA TYR A 32 5.37 -7.04 -2.82
C TYR A 32 4.79 -6.67 -4.19
N PHE A 33 4.76 -5.37 -4.52
CA PHE A 33 4.34 -4.90 -5.84
C PHE A 33 5.28 -5.40 -6.95
N ALA A 34 6.60 -5.34 -6.73
CA ALA A 34 7.59 -5.86 -7.68
C ALA A 34 7.48 -7.38 -7.89
N LYS A 35 6.99 -8.10 -6.88
CA LYS A 35 6.71 -9.54 -6.93
C LYS A 35 5.31 -9.87 -7.49
N GLN A 36 4.50 -8.86 -7.81
CA GLN A 36 3.10 -9.01 -8.23
C GLN A 36 2.23 -9.75 -7.20
N GLU A 37 2.62 -9.71 -5.92
CA GLU A 37 1.82 -10.28 -4.82
C GLU A 37 0.72 -9.28 -4.43
N TYR A 38 -0.23 -9.06 -5.34
CA TYR A 38 -1.20 -7.97 -5.27
C TYR A 38 -2.11 -8.01 -4.04
N ASP A 39 -2.52 -9.19 -3.56
CA ASP A 39 -3.31 -9.31 -2.33
C ASP A 39 -2.57 -8.74 -1.11
N LYS A 40 -1.24 -8.94 -1.03
CA LYS A 40 -0.42 -8.35 0.03
C LYS A 40 -0.27 -6.84 -0.15
N VAL A 41 -0.11 -6.37 -1.40
CA VAL A 41 -0.07 -4.93 -1.68
C VAL A 41 -1.34 -4.24 -1.21
N ILE A 42 -2.52 -4.82 -1.46
CA ILE A 42 -3.80 -4.27 -0.97
C ILE A 42 -3.80 -4.24 0.56
N SER A 43 -3.42 -5.34 1.22
CA SER A 43 -3.34 -5.40 2.69
C SER A 43 -2.39 -4.35 3.28
N ILE A 44 -1.23 -4.13 2.66
CA ILE A 44 -0.25 -3.13 3.10
C ILE A 44 -0.79 -1.72 2.85
N ALA A 45 -1.41 -1.47 1.69
CA ALA A 45 -2.02 -0.19 1.38
C ALA A 45 -3.12 0.17 2.39
N ASP A 46 -3.97 -0.80 2.77
CA ASP A 46 -5.02 -0.59 3.77
C ASP A 46 -4.44 -0.21 5.14
N ARG A 47 -3.42 -0.95 5.61
CA ARG A 47 -2.71 -0.61 6.86
C ARG A 47 -2.03 0.76 6.79
N ALA A 48 -1.45 1.11 5.65
CA ALA A 48 -0.80 2.40 5.45
C ALA A 48 -1.81 3.56 5.44
N ILE A 49 -2.98 3.39 4.83
CA ILE A 49 -4.07 4.37 4.85
C ILE A 49 -4.53 4.64 6.29
N GLU A 50 -4.74 3.59 7.08
CA GLU A 50 -5.11 3.72 8.50
C GLU A 50 -4.03 4.43 9.33
N ALA A 51 -2.76 4.17 9.03
CA ALA A 51 -1.66 4.74 9.79
C ALA A 51 -1.25 6.16 9.33
N THR A 52 -1.58 6.54 8.10
CA THR A 52 -1.14 7.80 7.45
C THR A 52 -2.34 8.54 6.86
N GLU A 53 -3.24 9.00 7.73
CA GLU A 53 -4.56 9.57 7.41
C GLU A 53 -4.59 10.66 6.30
N ASP A 54 -3.46 11.33 6.02
CA ASP A 54 -3.35 12.38 4.98
C ASP A 54 -2.57 11.96 3.71
N ASN A 55 -2.09 10.73 3.62
CA ASN A 55 -1.26 10.31 2.49
C ASN A 55 -2.04 9.53 1.41
N LEU A 56 -2.50 10.27 0.40
CA LEU A 56 -3.26 9.73 -0.73
C LEU A 56 -2.47 8.75 -1.62
N ILE A 57 -1.15 8.63 -1.46
CA ILE A 57 -0.34 7.73 -2.29
C ILE A 57 -0.80 6.27 -2.11
N PHE A 58 -1.18 5.86 -0.91
CA PHE A 58 -1.56 4.48 -0.64
C PHE A 58 -2.92 4.13 -1.23
N HIS A 59 -3.82 5.10 -1.32
CA HIS A 59 -5.06 4.98 -2.07
C HIS A 59 -4.81 4.78 -3.57
N PHE A 60 -3.87 5.54 -4.14
CA PHE A 60 -3.47 5.39 -5.54
C PHE A 60 -2.93 3.98 -5.80
N TYR A 61 -1.99 3.49 -4.99
CA TYR A 61 -1.46 2.13 -5.14
C TYR A 61 -2.52 1.06 -4.97
N LYS A 62 -3.48 1.23 -4.04
CA LYS A 62 -4.60 0.32 -3.88
C LYS A 62 -5.48 0.27 -5.14
N GLY A 63 -5.81 1.43 -5.70
CA GLY A 63 -6.59 1.55 -6.95
C GLY A 63 -5.91 0.90 -8.14
N VAL A 64 -4.63 1.26 -8.39
CA VAL A 64 -3.81 0.67 -9.46
C VAL A 64 -3.65 -0.83 -9.29
N THR A 65 -3.47 -1.32 -8.06
CA THR A 65 -3.36 -2.76 -7.81
C THR A 65 -4.66 -3.48 -8.16
N TYR A 66 -5.83 -2.91 -7.85
CA TYR A 66 -7.10 -3.48 -8.31
C TYR A 66 -7.26 -3.46 -9.83
N GLU A 67 -6.73 -2.46 -10.54
CA GLU A 67 -6.71 -2.43 -12.01
C GLU A 67 -5.83 -3.54 -12.58
N LEU A 68 -4.64 -3.76 -12.00
CA LEU A 68 -3.73 -4.86 -12.38
C LEU A 68 -4.33 -6.24 -12.13
N MET A 69 -5.23 -6.36 -11.15
CA MET A 69 -6.02 -7.56 -10.88
C MET A 69 -7.31 -7.65 -11.72
N GLU A 70 -7.53 -6.73 -12.67
CA GLU A 70 -8.76 -6.59 -13.46
C GLU A 70 -10.05 -6.44 -12.61
N SER A 71 -9.90 -6.05 -11.34
CA SER A 71 -10.99 -5.81 -10.41
C SER A 71 -11.52 -4.38 -10.55
N PHE A 72 -11.99 -4.02 -11.75
CA PHE A 72 -12.43 -2.67 -12.09
C PHE A 72 -13.51 -2.10 -11.15
N PRO A 73 -14.50 -2.87 -10.64
CA PRO A 73 -15.45 -2.33 -9.67
C PRO A 73 -14.78 -1.87 -8.37
N LYS A 74 -13.79 -2.61 -7.87
CA LYS A 74 -13.06 -2.25 -6.64
C LYS A 74 -12.10 -1.08 -6.89
N ALA A 75 -11.45 -1.03 -8.05
CA ALA A 75 -10.63 0.10 -8.47
C ALA A 75 -11.47 1.38 -8.52
N LEU A 76 -12.62 1.35 -9.20
CA LEU A 76 -13.51 2.50 -9.33
C LEU A 76 -13.99 3.00 -7.96
N THR A 77 -14.42 2.10 -7.08
CA THR A 77 -14.82 2.48 -5.71
C THR A 77 -13.65 3.10 -4.96
N THR A 78 -12.45 2.53 -5.07
CA THR A 78 -11.24 3.06 -4.41
C THR A 78 -10.93 4.48 -4.90
N HIS A 79 -10.93 4.70 -6.21
CA HIS A 79 -10.67 6.02 -6.80
C HIS A 79 -11.73 7.05 -6.42
N LYS A 80 -13.02 6.68 -6.48
CA LYS A 80 -14.13 7.56 -6.06
C LYS A 80 -14.01 7.97 -4.60
N ASN A 81 -13.72 7.03 -3.71
CA ASN A 81 -13.55 7.35 -2.29
C ASN A 81 -12.35 8.28 -2.08
N THR A 82 -11.24 8.02 -2.78
CA THR A 82 -10.03 8.86 -2.73
C THR A 82 -10.31 10.29 -3.20
N LEU A 83 -11.13 10.47 -4.24
CA LEU A 83 -11.50 11.80 -4.74
C LEU A 83 -12.22 12.65 -3.68
N THR A 84 -12.95 12.02 -2.75
CA THR A 84 -13.63 12.73 -1.65
C THR A 84 -12.68 13.25 -0.57
N LEU A 85 -11.42 12.80 -0.57
CA LEU A 85 -10.39 13.20 0.39
C LEU A 85 -9.60 14.45 -0.04
N PHE A 86 -9.67 14.84 -1.32
CA PHE A 86 -9.13 16.13 -1.75
C PHE A 86 -9.98 17.25 -1.15
N LYS A 87 -9.36 18.09 -0.31
CA LYS A 87 -9.96 19.29 0.27
C LYS A 87 -9.67 20.52 -0.58
#